data_AF-A0A842TMU6-F1
#
_entry.id   AF-A0A842TMU6-F1
#
_cell.length_a   1.000
_cell.length_b   1.000
_cell.length_c   1.000
_cell.angle_alpha   90.00
_cell.angle_beta   90.00
_cell.angle_gamma   90.00
#
_symmetry.space_group_name_H-M   'P 1'
#
loop_
_entity.id
_entity.type
_entity.pdbx_description
1 polymer ?
#
loop_
_entity_poly.entity_id
_entity_poly.type
_entity_poly.pdbx_seq_one_letter_code
_entity_poly.pdbx_strand_id
1 'polypeptide(L)'
;MAILGLLIQTKTGIPVYFSTWSDKIEKLKTIDTGLITGFFSAIFSFTDSFHKKLGYIRLLDSPMEIYGVDTVCLEVENYLFLCFVDSYQFHELVKYKLKWIYNIILKDLNTLNGAVYKLSPEQEVLIEDILRDHHLKHSILNVKGNLNVKIDELIIENSIFGISINSFDNSILYSNGIEYSSFELFLNNLGQKGSLIGDEEILYTYVSVPDFLPVLVVLINPVIKFPISDIIQEMAQGELPIYFCLIVDVNANVHEIVDKVLAKLNPLLI
;
A
#
# COMPACT_ATOMS: atom_id res chain seq x y z
N MET A 1 6.01 3.51 -6.49
CA MET A 1 5.10 2.33 -6.43
C MET A 1 5.32 1.72 -5.07
N ALA A 2 4.28 1.65 -4.25
CA ALA A 2 4.45 1.43 -2.82
C ALA A 2 4.65 -0.04 -2.41
N ILE A 3 4.04 -1.00 -3.13
CA ILE A 3 4.35 -2.42 -2.97
C ILE A 3 5.57 -2.75 -3.84
N LEU A 4 6.65 -3.19 -3.19
CA LEU A 4 7.96 -3.38 -3.81
C LEU A 4 8.21 -4.84 -4.18
N GLY A 5 7.62 -5.80 -3.47
CA GLY A 5 7.82 -7.23 -3.67
C GLY A 5 6.95 -8.09 -2.77
N LEU A 6 6.91 -9.38 -3.05
CA LEU A 6 6.26 -10.38 -2.20
C LEU A 6 7.07 -11.68 -2.19
N LEU A 7 7.32 -12.20 -0.99
CA LEU A 7 7.75 -13.57 -0.76
C LEU A 7 6.64 -14.32 -0.01
N ILE A 8 6.26 -15.47 -0.54
CA ILE A 8 5.37 -16.44 0.10
C ILE A 8 6.17 -17.71 0.31
N GLN A 9 6.18 -18.21 1.55
CA GLN A 9 6.84 -19.46 1.90
C GLN A 9 5.98 -20.26 2.86
N THR A 10 6.28 -21.53 3.02
CA THR A 10 5.74 -22.30 4.14
C THR A 10 6.40 -21.89 5.45
N LYS A 11 5.78 -22.21 6.59
CA LYS A 11 6.41 -22.03 7.92
C LYS A 11 7.72 -22.81 8.09
N THR A 12 7.92 -23.85 7.28
CA THR A 12 9.17 -24.63 7.25
C THR A 12 10.23 -24.04 6.31
N GLY A 13 9.99 -22.86 5.73
CA GLY A 13 10.94 -22.15 4.87
C GLY A 13 10.99 -22.64 3.42
N ILE A 14 9.97 -23.36 2.95
CA ILE A 14 9.91 -23.77 1.53
C ILE A 14 9.32 -22.61 0.72
N PRO A 15 10.04 -22.05 -0.26
CA PRO A 15 9.49 -20.97 -1.10
C PRO A 15 8.32 -21.48 -1.95
N VAL A 16 7.25 -20.69 -1.99
CA VAL A 16 6.05 -20.91 -2.83
C VAL A 16 6.02 -19.91 -3.98
N TYR A 17 6.32 -18.64 -3.67
CA TYR A 17 6.34 -17.55 -4.64
C TYR A 17 7.32 -16.48 -4.21
N PHE A 18 8.09 -15.94 -5.14
CA PHE A 18 8.94 -14.79 -4.89
C PHE A 18 8.96 -13.89 -6.11
N SER A 19 8.56 -12.64 -5.91
CA SER A 19 8.64 -11.60 -6.93
C SER A 19 9.06 -10.27 -6.32
N THR A 20 9.75 -9.48 -7.13
CA THR A 20 10.22 -8.15 -6.78
C THR A 20 10.00 -7.23 -7.97
N TRP A 21 9.62 -6.00 -7.67
CA TRP A 21 9.08 -5.08 -8.66
C TRP A 21 9.65 -3.68 -8.55
N SER A 22 10.56 -3.46 -7.62
CA SER A 22 11.23 -2.19 -7.41
C SER A 22 12.73 -2.41 -7.27
N ASP A 23 13.51 -1.46 -7.78
CA ASP A 23 14.96 -1.48 -7.67
C ASP A 23 15.42 -1.14 -6.24
N LYS A 24 14.54 -0.55 -5.41
CA LYS A 24 14.76 -0.36 -3.96
C LYS A 24 15.09 -1.67 -3.24
N ILE A 25 14.65 -2.82 -3.76
CA ILE A 25 14.93 -4.14 -3.21
C ILE A 25 15.72 -5.03 -4.20
N GLU A 26 16.45 -4.43 -5.14
CA GLU A 26 17.21 -5.16 -6.16
C GLU A 26 18.22 -6.13 -5.53
N LYS A 27 18.80 -5.79 -4.37
CA LYS A 27 19.70 -6.68 -3.62
C LYS A 27 19.02 -8.02 -3.25
N LEU A 28 17.69 -8.04 -3.05
CA LEU A 28 16.97 -9.28 -2.79
C LEU A 28 16.81 -10.15 -4.05
N LYS A 29 16.90 -9.57 -5.26
CA LYS A 29 16.89 -10.33 -6.53
C LYS A 29 18.15 -11.16 -6.72
N THR A 30 19.28 -10.71 -6.16
CA THR A 30 20.59 -11.32 -6.38
C THR A 30 20.97 -12.33 -5.31
N ILE A 31 20.29 -12.31 -4.16
CA ILE A 31 20.51 -13.26 -3.07
C ILE A 31 19.75 -14.56 -3.36
N ASP A 32 20.37 -15.69 -3.00
CA ASP A 32 19.74 -17.01 -3.07
C ASP A 32 18.42 -17.04 -2.27
N THR A 33 17.33 -17.46 -2.92
CA THR A 33 15.99 -17.50 -2.31
C THR A 33 15.95 -18.44 -1.10
N GLY A 34 16.75 -19.51 -1.07
CA GLY A 34 16.90 -20.40 0.08
C GLY A 34 17.49 -19.69 1.31
N LEU A 35 18.47 -18.81 1.10
CA LEU A 35 19.02 -17.97 2.18
C LEU A 35 17.98 -16.97 2.70
N ILE A 36 17.24 -16.30 1.81
CA ILE A 36 16.19 -15.33 2.20
C ILE A 36 15.12 -16.04 3.04
N THR A 37 14.61 -17.16 2.54
CA THR A 37 13.55 -17.93 3.21
C THR A 37 14.01 -18.53 4.53
N GLY A 38 15.23 -19.04 4.60
CA GLY A 38 15.86 -19.54 5.83
C GLY A 38 16.04 -18.44 6.87
N PHE A 39 16.49 -17.25 6.46
CA PHE A 39 16.66 -16.10 7.34
C PHE A 39 15.34 -15.66 7.97
N PHE A 40 14.29 -15.46 7.17
CA PHE A 40 12.99 -15.08 7.72
C PHE A 40 12.39 -16.21 8.57
N SER A 41 12.51 -17.49 8.17
CA SER A 41 12.07 -18.61 9.01
C SER A 41 12.73 -18.61 10.39
N ALA A 42 14.03 -18.28 10.46
CA ALA A 42 14.75 -18.16 11.72
C ALA A 42 14.24 -17.00 12.58
N ILE A 43 13.96 -15.84 11.98
CA ILE A 43 13.36 -14.69 12.69
C ILE A 43 12.01 -15.07 13.27
N PHE A 44 11.14 -15.70 12.49
CA PHE A 44 9.80 -16.09 12.93
C PHE A 44 9.84 -17.13 14.04
N SER A 45 10.69 -18.15 13.89
CA SER A 45 10.92 -19.16 14.94
C SER A 45 11.45 -18.51 16.24
N PHE A 46 12.37 -17.55 16.11
CA PHE A 46 12.85 -16.77 17.24
C PHE A 46 11.70 -16.00 17.92
N THR A 47 10.86 -15.27 17.18
CA THR A 47 9.74 -14.53 17.78
C THR A 47 8.69 -15.44 18.41
N ASP A 48 8.42 -16.59 17.80
CA ASP A 48 7.49 -17.60 18.31
C ASP A 48 7.94 -18.17 19.65
N SER A 49 9.26 -18.33 19.84
CA SER A 49 9.84 -18.78 21.12
C SER A 49 9.54 -17.84 22.30
N PHE A 50 9.20 -16.57 22.02
CA PHE A 50 8.77 -15.58 23.01
C PHE A 50 7.25 -15.35 23.03
N HIS A 51 6.48 -16.14 22.26
CA HIS A 51 5.04 -15.93 22.06
C HIS A 51 4.70 -14.50 21.59
N LYS A 52 5.57 -13.91 20.76
CA LYS A 52 5.37 -12.58 20.17
C LYS A 52 5.05 -12.74 18.70
N LYS A 53 4.03 -12.00 18.23
CA LYS A 53 3.75 -11.87 16.80
C LYS A 53 4.65 -10.79 16.21
N LEU A 54 5.29 -11.11 15.09
CA LEU A 54 6.05 -10.13 14.34
C LEU A 54 5.10 -9.23 13.54
N GLY A 55 5.16 -7.92 13.78
CA GLY A 55 4.31 -6.95 13.08
C GLY A 55 4.83 -6.65 11.67
N TYR A 56 6.05 -6.14 11.59
CA TYR A 56 6.79 -5.86 10.36
C TYR A 56 8.30 -5.81 10.64
N ILE A 57 9.13 -5.84 9.61
CA ILE A 57 10.59 -5.70 9.71
C ILE A 57 11.07 -4.46 8.96
N ARG A 58 11.83 -3.63 9.67
CA ARG A 58 12.71 -2.53 9.21
C ARG A 58 13.92 -2.97 8.39
N LEU A 59 13.92 -2.91 7.06
CA LEU A 59 15.16 -3.05 6.27
C LEU A 59 15.76 -1.67 5.98
N LEU A 60 16.98 -1.42 6.46
CA LEU A 60 17.73 -0.18 6.27
C LEU A 60 19.02 -0.48 5.50
N ASP A 61 19.36 0.35 4.51
CA ASP A 61 20.64 0.26 3.81
C ASP A 61 21.78 0.92 4.60
N SER A 62 21.43 1.85 5.49
CA SER A 62 22.37 2.55 6.38
C SER A 62 21.73 2.84 7.74
N PRO A 63 22.51 2.83 8.85
CA PRO A 63 21.99 3.24 10.17
C PRO A 63 21.44 4.66 10.24
N MET A 64 21.82 5.53 9.29
CA MET A 64 21.36 6.92 9.22
C MET A 64 20.08 7.09 8.39
N GLU A 65 19.65 6.04 7.68
CA GLU A 65 18.44 6.06 6.87
C GLU A 65 17.21 5.89 7.74
N ILE A 66 16.25 6.83 7.61
CA ILE A 66 15.02 6.85 8.40
C ILE A 66 13.88 6.18 7.62
N TYR A 67 13.88 6.35 6.29
CA TYR A 67 12.93 5.77 5.35
C TYR A 67 13.57 4.57 4.67
N GLY A 68 13.35 3.39 5.23
CA GLY A 68 13.78 2.13 4.62
C GLY A 68 12.64 1.40 3.95
N VAL A 69 12.88 0.11 3.69
CA VAL A 69 11.84 -0.80 3.21
C VAL A 69 11.21 -1.50 4.41
N ASP A 70 9.90 -1.36 4.55
CA ASP A 70 9.14 -2.11 5.56
C ASP A 70 8.77 -3.48 4.95
N THR A 71 8.92 -4.56 5.72
CA THR A 71 8.45 -5.90 5.34
C THR A 71 7.23 -6.24 6.19
N VAL A 72 6.04 -6.11 5.61
CA VAL A 72 4.78 -6.48 6.26
C VAL A 72 4.69 -7.99 6.34
N CYS A 73 4.53 -8.46 7.57
CA CYS A 73 4.57 -9.87 7.93
C CYS A 73 3.15 -10.37 8.20
N LEU A 74 2.75 -11.48 7.58
CA LEU A 74 1.48 -12.14 7.88
C LEU A 74 1.64 -13.66 7.87
N GLU A 75 1.22 -14.29 8.97
CA GLU A 75 1.07 -15.74 9.05
C GLU A 75 -0.39 -16.12 8.86
N VAL A 76 -0.65 -17.05 7.93
CA VAL A 76 -1.96 -17.67 7.73
C VAL A 76 -1.78 -19.17 7.58
N GLU A 77 -2.30 -19.94 8.52
CA GLU A 77 -2.13 -21.40 8.59
C GLU A 77 -0.66 -21.84 8.48
N ASN A 78 -0.29 -22.54 7.39
CA ASN A 78 1.06 -23.03 7.11
C ASN A 78 1.89 -22.06 6.24
N TYR A 79 1.34 -20.91 5.87
CA TYR A 79 2.01 -19.94 5.01
C TYR A 79 2.51 -18.73 5.80
N LEU A 80 3.67 -18.25 5.39
CA LEU A 80 4.23 -16.98 5.79
C LEU A 80 4.33 -16.06 4.57
N PHE A 81 3.73 -14.88 4.68
CA PHE A 81 3.79 -13.80 3.70
C PHE A 81 4.73 -12.70 4.21
N LEU A 82 5.60 -12.26 3.30
CA LEU A 82 6.57 -11.20 3.52
C LEU A 82 6.42 -10.21 2.35
N CYS A 83 5.63 -9.17 2.58
CA CYS A 83 5.38 -8.14 1.57
C CYS A 83 6.31 -6.95 1.81
N PHE A 84 7.17 -6.67 0.84
CA PHE A 84 8.10 -5.55 0.88
C PHE A 84 7.38 -4.30 0.40
N VAL A 85 7.39 -3.25 1.20
CA VAL A 85 6.64 -2.02 0.96
C VAL A 85 7.43 -0.77 1.32
N ASP A 86 7.08 0.35 0.69
CA ASP A 86 7.50 1.67 1.13
C ASP A 86 6.93 2.00 2.52
N SER A 87 7.69 2.74 3.33
CA SER A 87 7.39 2.93 4.76
C SER A 87 6.12 3.74 5.09
N TYR A 88 5.47 4.35 4.09
CA TYR A 88 4.23 5.10 4.23
C TYR A 88 2.95 4.26 4.07
N GLN A 89 3.09 2.96 3.76
CA GLN A 89 1.95 2.07 3.59
C GLN A 89 1.23 1.77 4.90
N PHE A 90 -0.09 1.59 4.82
CA PHE A 90 -0.90 1.15 5.95
C PHE A 90 -0.78 -0.36 6.12
N HIS A 91 0.10 -0.80 7.03
CA HIS A 91 0.49 -2.21 7.16
C HIS A 91 -0.70 -3.16 7.41
N GLU A 92 -1.67 -2.75 8.24
CA GLU A 92 -2.86 -3.58 8.48
C GLU A 92 -3.72 -3.74 7.22
N LEU A 93 -3.68 -2.77 6.31
CA LEU A 93 -4.43 -2.79 5.05
C LEU A 93 -3.71 -3.61 3.97
N VAL A 94 -2.37 -3.57 3.96
CA VAL A 94 -1.55 -4.54 3.21
C VAL A 94 -1.86 -5.98 3.67
N LYS A 95 -2.01 -6.23 4.97
CA LYS A 95 -2.38 -7.57 5.47
C LYS A 95 -3.74 -8.06 4.95
N TYR A 96 -4.72 -7.18 4.72
CA TYR A 96 -5.98 -7.58 4.08
C TYR A 96 -5.74 -8.07 2.65
N LYS A 97 -4.89 -7.41 1.86
CA LYS A 97 -4.49 -7.89 0.52
C LYS A 97 -3.80 -9.24 0.58
N LEU A 98 -2.92 -9.46 1.56
CA LEU A 98 -2.23 -10.74 1.72
C LEU A 98 -3.19 -11.87 2.11
N LYS A 99 -4.13 -11.61 3.02
CA LYS A 99 -5.24 -12.55 3.31
C LYS A 99 -6.09 -12.83 2.06
N TRP A 100 -6.26 -11.84 1.19
CA TRP A 100 -7.05 -12.00 -0.04
C TRP A 100 -6.39 -12.97 -0.99
N ILE A 101 -5.09 -12.79 -1.21
CA ILE A 101 -4.25 -13.74 -1.96
C ILE A 101 -4.35 -15.14 -1.35
N TYR A 102 -4.25 -15.27 -0.03
CA TYR A 102 -4.42 -16.57 0.62
C TYR A 102 -5.77 -17.20 0.27
N ASN A 103 -6.87 -16.47 0.46
CA ASN A 103 -8.22 -17.01 0.30
C ASN A 103 -8.55 -17.42 -1.14
N ILE A 104 -8.07 -16.69 -2.15
CA ILE A 104 -8.34 -16.99 -3.57
C ILE A 104 -7.37 -18.02 -4.13
N ILE A 105 -6.09 -17.90 -3.79
CA ILE A 105 -5.03 -18.62 -4.52
C ILE A 105 -4.53 -19.81 -3.71
N LEU A 106 -4.32 -19.65 -2.41
CA LEU A 106 -3.53 -20.60 -1.62
C LEU A 106 -4.37 -21.54 -0.74
N LYS A 107 -5.56 -21.12 -0.31
CA LYS A 107 -6.42 -21.86 0.63
C LYS A 107 -6.74 -23.27 0.13
N ASP A 108 -7.04 -23.40 -1.15
CA ASP A 108 -7.42 -24.67 -1.77
C ASP A 108 -6.22 -25.50 -2.25
N LEU A 109 -5.00 -24.98 -2.11
CA LEU A 109 -3.77 -25.69 -2.48
C LEU A 109 -3.30 -26.71 -1.43
N ASN A 110 -4.04 -26.83 -0.32
CA ASN A 110 -3.80 -27.82 0.71
C ASN A 110 -4.10 -29.23 0.16
N THR A 111 -3.19 -29.83 -0.60
CA THR A 111 -2.95 -31.27 -0.66
C THR A 111 -1.75 -31.61 -1.57
N LEU A 112 -0.65 -32.10 -0.98
CA LEU A 112 0.15 -33.28 -1.37
C LEU A 112 1.66 -33.15 -1.05
N ASN A 113 2.06 -33.80 0.04
CA ASN A 113 3.31 -34.59 0.14
C ASN A 113 4.63 -33.94 -0.30
N GLY A 114 4.99 -32.79 0.27
CA GLY A 114 6.37 -32.29 0.17
C GLY A 114 6.85 -31.93 -1.23
N ALA A 115 5.93 -31.79 -2.20
CA ALA A 115 6.24 -31.20 -3.49
C ALA A 115 6.30 -29.66 -3.35
N VAL A 116 7.33 -29.05 -3.93
CA VAL A 116 7.43 -27.59 -4.07
C VAL A 116 6.27 -27.14 -4.94
N TYR A 117 5.23 -26.56 -4.33
CA TYR A 117 4.11 -26.01 -5.07
C TYR A 117 4.59 -24.77 -5.82
N LYS A 118 4.37 -24.75 -7.14
CA LYS A 118 4.64 -23.59 -7.98
C LYS A 118 3.32 -23.04 -8.48
N LEU A 119 3.11 -21.74 -8.28
CA LEU A 119 1.94 -21.03 -8.81
C LEU A 119 1.92 -21.08 -10.35
N SER A 120 0.72 -21.10 -10.94
CA SER A 120 0.56 -20.91 -12.37
C SER A 120 0.80 -19.44 -12.75
N PRO A 121 1.17 -19.14 -14.01
CA PRO A 121 1.34 -17.75 -14.46
C PRO A 121 0.10 -16.87 -14.22
N GLU A 122 -1.10 -17.43 -14.37
CA GLU A 122 -2.36 -16.72 -14.12
C GLU A 122 -2.53 -16.36 -12.64
N GLN A 123 -2.13 -17.25 -11.73
CA GLN A 123 -2.12 -16.98 -10.29
C GLN A 123 -1.10 -15.90 -9.94
N GLU A 124 0.09 -15.93 -10.54
CA GLU A 124 1.13 -14.91 -10.32
C GLU A 124 0.67 -13.52 -10.79
N VAL A 125 -0.01 -13.43 -11.94
CA VAL A 125 -0.61 -12.18 -12.43
C VAL A 125 -1.70 -11.70 -11.46
N LEU A 126 -2.56 -12.59 -10.99
CA LEU A 126 -3.63 -12.24 -10.06
C LEU A 126 -3.08 -11.70 -8.72
N ILE A 127 -1.97 -12.25 -8.22
CA ILE A 127 -1.26 -11.70 -7.05
C ILE A 127 -0.85 -10.25 -7.30
N GLU A 128 -0.21 -9.99 -8.45
CA GLU A 128 0.24 -8.64 -8.78
C GLU A 128 -0.93 -7.67 -8.92
N ASP A 129 -2.03 -8.10 -9.54
CA ASP A 129 -3.23 -7.29 -9.73
C ASP A 129 -3.89 -6.91 -8.40
N ILE A 130 -3.96 -7.86 -7.44
CA ILE A 130 -4.46 -7.61 -6.09
C ILE A 130 -3.54 -6.62 -5.35
N LEU A 131 -2.23 -6.87 -5.35
CA LEU A 131 -1.30 -6.04 -4.58
C LEU A 131 -1.23 -4.60 -5.09
N ARG A 132 -1.37 -4.40 -6.40
CA ARG A 132 -1.23 -3.09 -7.04
C ARG A 132 -2.54 -2.40 -7.38
N ASP A 133 -3.66 -3.00 -7.00
CA ASP A 133 -5.02 -2.55 -7.33
C ASP A 133 -5.16 -2.22 -8.81
N HIS A 134 -4.72 -3.13 -9.70
CA HIS A 134 -4.64 -2.85 -11.14
C HIS A 134 -5.98 -2.37 -11.70
N HIS A 135 -7.07 -3.05 -11.36
CA HIS A 135 -8.41 -2.69 -11.80
C HIS A 135 -8.80 -1.26 -11.39
N LEU A 136 -8.56 -0.90 -10.12
CA LEU A 136 -8.84 0.42 -9.59
C LEU A 136 -8.00 1.50 -10.29
N LYS A 137 -6.71 1.23 -10.46
CA LYS A 137 -5.79 2.11 -11.18
C LYS A 137 -6.24 2.34 -12.62
N HIS A 138 -6.66 1.29 -13.32
CA HIS A 138 -7.17 1.39 -14.69
C HIS A 138 -8.43 2.26 -14.77
N SER A 139 -9.38 2.07 -13.85
CA SER A 139 -10.60 2.90 -13.78
C SER A 139 -10.29 4.39 -13.57
N ILE A 140 -9.35 4.72 -12.68
CA ILE A 140 -8.91 6.12 -12.47
C ILE A 140 -8.22 6.68 -13.73
N LEU A 141 -7.38 5.88 -14.41
CA LEU A 141 -6.67 6.33 -15.60
C LEU A 141 -7.59 6.59 -16.80
N ASN A 142 -8.75 5.92 -16.89
CA ASN A 142 -9.74 6.18 -17.93
C ASN A 142 -10.31 7.61 -17.89
N VAL A 143 -10.33 8.24 -16.71
CA VAL A 143 -10.80 9.61 -16.52
C VAL A 143 -9.65 10.62 -16.31
N LYS A 144 -8.41 10.20 -16.54
CA LYS A 144 -7.19 11.00 -16.31
C LYS A 144 -7.24 12.41 -16.90
N GLY A 145 -7.74 12.55 -18.13
CA GLY A 145 -7.82 13.86 -18.80
C GLY A 145 -8.68 14.86 -18.03
N ASN A 146 -9.85 14.42 -17.55
CA ASN A 146 -10.75 15.24 -16.74
C ASN A 146 -10.18 15.50 -15.34
N LEU A 147 -9.55 14.49 -14.73
CA LEU A 147 -8.87 14.64 -13.44
C LEU A 147 -7.78 15.71 -13.49
N ASN A 148 -6.92 15.68 -14.52
CA ASN A 148 -5.87 16.69 -14.71
C ASN A 148 -6.47 18.10 -14.69
N VAL A 149 -7.46 18.35 -15.56
CA VAL A 149 -8.09 19.68 -15.67
C VAL A 149 -8.69 20.12 -14.34
N LYS A 150 -9.41 19.25 -13.64
CA LYS A 150 -10.07 19.61 -12.38
C LYS A 150 -9.09 19.81 -11.23
N ILE A 151 -8.01 19.04 -11.18
CA ILE A 151 -6.97 19.23 -10.16
C ILE A 151 -6.17 20.51 -10.45
N ASP A 152 -5.85 20.80 -11.71
CA ASP A 152 -5.16 22.04 -12.07
C ASP A 152 -6.00 23.28 -11.71
N GLU A 153 -7.31 23.25 -11.97
CA GLU A 153 -8.25 24.28 -11.48
C GLU A 153 -8.19 24.42 -9.94
N LEU A 154 -8.27 23.30 -9.21
CA LEU A 154 -8.21 23.30 -7.74
C LEU A 154 -6.90 23.89 -7.20
N ILE A 155 -5.77 23.56 -7.82
CA ILE A 155 -4.44 24.05 -7.45
C ILE A 155 -4.31 25.56 -7.70
N ILE A 156 -4.84 26.06 -8.83
CA ILE A 156 -4.78 27.49 -9.16
C ILE A 156 -5.69 28.30 -8.24
N GLU A 157 -6.87 27.78 -7.93
CA GLU A 157 -7.92 28.50 -7.17
C GLU A 157 -7.72 28.44 -5.66
N ASN A 158 -6.88 27.53 -5.15
CA ASN A 158 -6.77 27.25 -3.71
C ASN A 158 -5.31 27.05 -3.29
N SER A 159 -5.04 27.08 -1.99
CA SER A 159 -3.70 26.87 -1.43
C SER A 159 -3.27 25.39 -1.42
N ILE A 160 -3.44 24.70 -2.55
CA ILE A 160 -3.11 23.29 -2.74
C ILE A 160 -1.88 23.20 -3.64
N PHE A 161 -0.84 22.53 -3.17
CA PHE A 161 0.37 22.27 -3.96
C PHE A 161 0.22 21.02 -4.82
N GLY A 162 -0.43 19.98 -4.30
CA GLY A 162 -0.65 18.74 -5.04
C GLY A 162 -1.76 17.87 -4.46
N ILE A 163 -2.33 17.04 -5.33
CA ILE A 163 -3.37 16.06 -4.99
C ILE A 163 -2.93 14.68 -5.48
N SER A 164 -3.09 13.66 -4.63
CA SER A 164 -3.00 12.27 -5.03
C SER A 164 -4.27 11.49 -4.67
N ILE A 165 -4.62 10.53 -5.53
CA ILE A 165 -5.64 9.53 -5.27
C ILE A 165 -4.90 8.24 -4.90
N ASN A 166 -5.15 7.78 -3.69
CA ASN A 166 -4.48 6.64 -3.09
C ASN A 166 -5.48 5.49 -2.95
N SER A 167 -4.95 4.27 -3.03
CA SER A 167 -5.68 3.07 -2.62
C SER A 167 -5.87 3.04 -1.11
N PHE A 168 -6.75 2.16 -0.64
CA PHE A 168 -7.02 1.96 0.78
C PHE A 168 -5.76 1.60 1.58
N ASP A 169 -4.74 0.98 1.00
CA ASP A 169 -3.45 0.71 1.69
C ASP A 169 -2.47 1.89 1.66
N ASN A 170 -2.92 3.04 1.16
CA ASN A 170 -2.17 4.28 0.92
C ASN A 170 -1.25 4.24 -0.32
N SER A 171 -1.34 3.24 -1.19
CA SER A 171 -0.61 3.22 -2.46
C SER A 171 -1.08 4.34 -3.38
N ILE A 172 -0.19 5.21 -3.85
CA ILE A 172 -0.55 6.27 -4.81
C ILE A 172 -0.92 5.62 -6.15
N LEU A 173 -2.17 5.80 -6.57
CA LEU A 173 -2.71 5.29 -7.84
C LEU A 173 -2.60 6.34 -8.94
N TYR A 174 -2.75 7.60 -8.56
CA TYR A 174 -2.66 8.76 -9.43
C TYR A 174 -2.26 10.00 -8.62
N SER A 175 -1.52 10.93 -9.23
CA SER A 175 -1.06 12.16 -8.58
C SER A 175 -0.88 13.28 -9.60
N ASN A 176 -1.12 14.52 -9.17
CA ASN A 176 -0.88 15.72 -9.97
C ASN A 176 -0.51 16.93 -9.07
N GLY A 177 0.15 17.95 -9.63
CA GLY A 177 0.56 19.19 -8.97
C GLY A 177 2.03 19.22 -8.52
N ILE A 178 2.51 18.16 -7.88
CA ILE A 178 3.92 18.00 -7.50
C ILE A 178 4.48 16.65 -7.96
N GLU A 179 5.80 16.50 -7.88
CA GLU A 179 6.48 15.27 -8.22
C GLU A 179 6.05 14.10 -7.31
N TYR A 180 6.00 12.90 -7.88
CA TYR A 180 5.62 11.67 -7.17
C TYR A 180 6.53 11.39 -5.97
N SER A 181 7.84 11.60 -6.11
CA SER A 181 8.83 11.47 -5.03
C SER A 181 8.52 12.39 -3.84
N SER A 182 8.04 13.61 -4.10
CA SER A 182 7.63 14.55 -3.06
C SER A 182 6.40 14.05 -2.30
N PHE A 183 5.42 13.45 -3.00
CA PHE A 183 4.29 12.80 -2.31
C PHE A 183 4.77 11.67 -1.41
N GLU A 184 5.63 10.77 -1.89
CA GLU A 184 6.16 9.67 -1.06
C GLU A 184 6.84 10.21 0.21
N LEU A 185 7.62 11.29 0.06
CA LEU A 185 8.29 11.94 1.18
C LEU A 185 7.31 12.52 2.21
N PHE A 186 6.27 13.22 1.77
CA PHE A 186 5.25 13.75 2.68
C PHE A 186 4.42 12.64 3.34
N LEU A 187 4.04 11.60 2.59
CA LEU A 187 3.29 10.46 3.12
C LEU A 187 4.09 9.69 4.18
N ASN A 188 5.41 9.56 4.00
CA ASN A 188 6.29 8.93 5.02
C ASN A 188 6.29 9.66 6.37
N ASN A 189 5.88 10.93 6.38
CA ASN A 189 5.87 11.80 7.56
C ASN A 189 4.48 12.05 8.14
N LEU A 190 3.43 11.37 7.63
CA LEU A 190 2.07 11.47 8.18
C LEU A 190 1.95 10.97 9.63
N GLY A 191 2.92 10.18 10.12
CA GLY A 191 2.92 9.64 11.49
C GLY A 191 1.86 8.57 11.75
N GLN A 192 1.01 8.25 10.77
CA GLN A 192 -0.01 7.22 10.87
C GLN A 192 0.35 5.99 10.03
N LYS A 193 0.40 4.84 10.70
CA LYS A 193 0.60 3.52 10.08
C LYS A 193 -0.58 2.58 10.32
N GLY A 194 -1.68 3.08 10.88
CA GLY A 194 -2.75 2.26 11.42
C GLY A 194 -4.16 2.74 11.08
N SER A 195 -4.99 1.75 10.73
CA SER A 195 -6.45 1.73 10.52
C SER A 195 -7.03 2.42 9.27
N LEU A 196 -8.21 1.91 8.87
CA LEU A 196 -9.10 2.53 7.88
C LEU A 196 -9.51 3.92 8.35
N ILE A 197 -9.60 4.83 7.41
CA ILE A 197 -10.18 6.16 7.62
C ILE A 197 -11.69 6.00 7.44
N GLY A 198 -12.47 6.43 8.44
CA GLY A 198 -13.93 6.38 8.40
C GLY A 198 -14.49 7.13 7.20
N ASP A 199 -15.70 6.77 6.77
CA ASP A 199 -16.38 7.48 5.68
C ASP A 199 -16.52 8.99 6.06
N GLU A 200 -16.16 9.88 5.13
CA GLU A 200 -16.10 11.34 5.31
C GLU A 200 -15.11 11.83 6.38
N GLU A 201 -14.29 10.94 6.96
CA GLU A 201 -13.27 11.33 7.93
C GLU A 201 -12.13 12.06 7.22
N ILE A 202 -11.73 13.18 7.83
CA ILE A 202 -10.64 14.04 7.39
C ILE A 202 -9.56 13.99 8.46
N LEU A 203 -8.38 13.55 8.07
CA LEU A 203 -7.19 13.56 8.90
C LEU A 203 -6.22 14.57 8.32
N TYR A 204 -5.55 15.34 9.17
CA TYR A 204 -4.48 16.21 8.71
C TYR A 204 -3.35 16.28 9.70
N THR A 205 -2.13 16.44 9.18
CA THR A 205 -0.91 16.49 9.98
C THR A 205 0.04 17.51 9.38
N TYR A 206 0.67 18.28 10.27
CA TYR A 206 1.77 19.17 9.91
C TYR A 206 3.00 18.34 9.61
N VAL A 207 3.52 18.48 8.40
CA VAL A 207 4.72 17.77 7.95
C VAL A 207 5.80 18.80 7.66
N SER A 208 6.94 18.62 8.31
CA SER A 208 8.15 19.40 8.08
C SER A 208 9.26 18.46 7.68
N VAL A 209 9.73 18.61 6.44
CA VAL A 209 10.83 17.82 5.88
C VAL A 209 12.02 18.77 5.69
N PRO A 210 13.26 18.35 6.01
CA PRO A 210 14.45 19.17 5.72
C PRO A 210 14.45 19.62 4.26
N ASP A 211 14.86 20.87 4.03
CA ASP A 211 14.95 21.49 2.70
C ASP A 211 13.61 21.81 2.01
N PHE A 212 12.47 21.48 2.62
CA PHE A 212 11.14 21.86 2.13
C PHE A 212 10.43 22.82 3.08
N LEU A 213 9.54 23.64 2.52
CA LEU A 213 8.62 24.43 3.34
C LEU A 213 7.70 23.48 4.14
N PRO A 214 7.39 23.81 5.41
CA PRO A 214 6.36 23.09 6.14
C PRO A 214 5.03 23.13 5.38
N VAL A 215 4.35 21.99 5.34
CA VAL A 215 3.05 21.84 4.68
C VAL A 215 2.07 21.15 5.61
N LEU A 216 0.80 21.28 5.27
CA LEU A 216 -0.22 20.44 5.85
C LEU A 216 -0.55 19.31 4.88
N VAL A 217 -0.44 18.07 5.35
CA VAL A 217 -0.87 16.88 4.60
C VAL A 217 -2.26 16.51 5.10
N VAL A 218 -3.23 16.52 4.19
CA VAL A 218 -4.63 16.22 4.48
C VAL A 218 -4.99 14.92 3.76
N LEU A 219 -5.52 13.95 4.49
CA LEU A 219 -5.99 12.67 3.98
C LEU A 219 -7.49 12.56 4.24
N ILE A 220 -8.26 12.29 3.19
CA ILE A 220 -9.73 12.24 3.24
C ILE A 220 -10.23 10.93 2.65
N ASN A 221 -11.19 10.30 3.30
CA ASN A 221 -12.01 9.26 2.68
C ASN A 221 -13.22 9.90 1.99
N PRO A 222 -13.27 9.95 0.63
CA PRO A 222 -14.34 10.60 -0.11
C PRO A 222 -15.62 9.75 -0.22
N VAL A 223 -15.70 8.61 0.48
CA VAL A 223 -16.81 7.63 0.42
C VAL A 223 -16.96 6.96 -0.94
N ILE A 224 -15.95 7.10 -1.81
CA ILE A 224 -15.93 6.43 -3.10
C ILE A 224 -15.39 5.03 -2.90
N LYS A 225 -16.23 4.05 -3.19
CA LYS A 225 -15.95 2.63 -3.03
C LYS A 225 -16.02 1.95 -4.38
N PHE A 226 -15.00 1.18 -4.71
CA PHE A 226 -14.95 0.43 -5.96
C PHE A 226 -15.35 -1.02 -5.69
N PRO A 227 -16.38 -1.54 -6.38
CA PRO A 227 -16.76 -2.93 -6.23
C PRO A 227 -15.65 -3.81 -6.80
N ILE A 228 -15.31 -4.85 -6.06
CA ILE A 228 -14.51 -5.95 -6.56
C ILE A 228 -15.28 -7.24 -6.31
N SER A 229 -15.59 -7.92 -7.41
CA SER A 229 -16.42 -9.12 -7.47
C SER A 229 -15.98 -10.25 -6.53
N ASP A 230 -14.73 -10.25 -6.09
CA ASP A 230 -14.08 -11.40 -5.46
C ASP A 230 -13.46 -11.12 -4.08
N ILE A 231 -13.85 -10.06 -3.38
CA ILE A 231 -13.26 -9.71 -2.07
C ILE A 231 -13.74 -10.61 -0.92
N ILE A 232 -12.79 -10.87 0.00
CA ILE A 232 -12.96 -11.58 1.28
C ILE A 232 -14.19 -11.08 2.05
N GLN A 233 -14.97 -12.03 2.58
CA GLN A 233 -16.12 -11.83 3.46
C GLN A 233 -15.87 -10.94 4.71
N GLU A 234 -14.62 -10.58 5.03
CA GLU A 234 -14.23 -9.71 6.16
C GLU A 234 -14.33 -8.20 5.85
N MET A 235 -14.20 -7.78 4.58
CA MET A 235 -14.61 -6.42 4.17
C MET A 235 -16.05 -6.53 3.68
N ALA A 236 -16.99 -6.24 4.58
CA ALA A 236 -18.39 -6.69 4.60
C ALA A 236 -19.24 -6.58 3.31
N GLN A 237 -18.74 -5.97 2.23
CA GLN A 237 -19.51 -5.71 1.00
C GLN A 237 -18.71 -5.90 -0.31
N GLY A 238 -17.45 -6.32 -0.25
CA GLY A 238 -16.66 -6.51 -1.46
C GLY A 238 -16.28 -5.22 -2.19
N GLU A 239 -16.13 -4.13 -1.45
CA GLU A 239 -15.75 -2.83 -2.02
C GLU A 239 -14.46 -2.30 -1.37
N LEU A 240 -13.62 -1.63 -2.15
CA LEU A 240 -12.41 -0.96 -1.65
C LEU A 240 -12.59 0.55 -1.69
N PRO A 241 -12.35 1.26 -0.58
CA PRO A 241 -12.31 2.71 -0.60
C PRO A 241 -11.04 3.21 -1.32
N ILE A 242 -11.12 4.41 -1.88
CA ILE A 242 -9.95 5.22 -2.19
C ILE A 242 -9.80 6.33 -1.16
N TYR A 243 -8.63 6.94 -1.10
CA TYR A 243 -8.38 8.14 -0.31
C TYR A 243 -7.87 9.27 -1.19
N PHE A 244 -8.20 10.51 -0.84
CA PHE A 244 -7.55 11.68 -1.40
C PHE A 244 -6.50 12.19 -0.42
N CYS A 245 -5.28 12.38 -0.90
CA CYS A 245 -4.22 13.05 -0.16
C CYS A 245 -3.93 14.41 -0.79
N LEU A 246 -3.99 15.48 0.01
CA LEU A 246 -3.75 16.85 -0.40
C LEU A 246 -2.50 17.36 0.32
N ILE A 247 -1.62 18.02 -0.42
CA ILE A 247 -0.50 18.78 0.13
C ILE A 247 -0.88 20.24 0.03
N VAL A 248 -1.08 20.92 1.16
CA VAL A 248 -1.62 22.28 1.20
C VAL A 248 -0.78 23.20 2.08
N ASP A 249 -0.98 24.51 1.92
CA ASP A 249 -0.35 25.52 2.79
C ASP A 249 -0.75 25.30 4.26
N VAL A 250 0.17 25.56 5.19
CA VAL A 250 -0.07 25.41 6.64
C VAL A 250 -1.20 26.27 7.19
N ASN A 251 -1.55 27.35 6.50
CA ASN A 251 -2.62 28.28 6.86
C ASN A 251 -3.93 28.01 6.10
N ALA A 252 -3.97 26.97 5.27
CA ALA A 252 -5.13 26.68 4.45
C ALA A 252 -6.35 26.28 5.29
N ASN A 253 -7.54 26.75 4.88
CA ASN A 253 -8.79 26.29 5.47
C ASN A 253 -9.13 24.88 4.95
N VAL A 254 -8.77 23.86 5.74
CA VAL A 254 -8.90 22.44 5.36
C VAL A 254 -10.33 22.11 4.95
N HIS A 255 -11.34 22.47 5.75
CA HIS A 255 -12.73 22.09 5.47
C HIS A 255 -13.21 22.64 4.14
N GLU A 256 -12.96 23.92 3.86
CA GLU A 256 -13.36 24.54 2.60
C GLU A 256 -12.66 23.90 1.39
N ILE A 257 -11.37 23.59 1.53
CA ILE A 257 -10.61 22.90 0.48
C ILE A 257 -11.18 21.50 0.24
N VAL A 258 -11.43 20.74 1.30
CA VAL A 258 -11.97 19.38 1.19
C VAL A 258 -13.33 19.40 0.51
N ASP A 259 -14.23 20.30 0.90
CA ASP A 259 -15.55 20.42 0.28
C ASP A 259 -15.45 20.68 -1.24
N LYS A 260 -14.54 21.58 -1.65
CA LYS A 260 -14.29 21.88 -3.07
C LYS A 260 -13.70 20.68 -3.81
N VAL A 261 -12.75 19.97 -3.19
CA VAL A 261 -12.10 18.79 -3.77
C VAL A 261 -13.13 17.68 -3.97
N LEU A 262 -13.93 17.36 -2.94
CA LEU A 262 -14.98 16.34 -3.03
C LEU A 262 -16.01 16.69 -4.10
N ALA A 263 -16.48 17.95 -4.13
CA ALA A 263 -17.45 18.41 -5.12
C ALA A 263 -16.93 18.32 -6.57
N LYS A 264 -15.64 18.56 -6.81
CA LYS A 264 -15.04 18.51 -8.15
C LYS A 264 -14.57 17.11 -8.57
N LEU A 265 -14.05 16.30 -7.65
CA LEU A 265 -13.42 15.02 -7.98
C LEU A 265 -14.37 13.83 -7.84
N ASN A 266 -15.27 13.80 -6.85
CA ASN A 266 -16.16 12.66 -6.65
C ASN A 266 -17.00 12.33 -7.90
N PRO A 267 -17.60 13.30 -8.61
CA PRO A 267 -18.40 13.01 -9.80
C PRO A 267 -17.64 12.36 -10.96
N LEU A 268 -16.30 12.38 -10.95
CA LEU A 268 -15.47 11.76 -11.99
C LEU A 268 -15.14 10.29 -11.69
N LEU A 269 -15.35 9.85 -10.46
CA LEU A 269 -14.91 8.56 -9.93
C LEU A 269 -16.07 7.67 -9.48
N ILE A 270 -17.31 8.17 -9.59
CA ILE A 270 -18.58 7.45 -9.35
C ILE A 270 -19.12 6.90 -10.68
#